data_AF-A0A1L8MKF0-F1
#
_entry.id   AF-A0A1L8MKF0-F1
#
_cell.length_a   1.000
_cell.length_b   1.000
_cell.length_c   1.000
_cell.angle_alpha   90.00
_cell.angle_beta   90.00
_cell.angle_gamma   90.00
#
_symmetry.space_group_name_H-M   'P 1'
#
loop_
_entity.id
_entity.type
_entity.pdbx_description
1 polymer ?
#
loop_
_entity_poly.entity_id
_entity_poly.type
_entity_poly.pdbx_seq_one_letter_code
_entity_poly.pdbx_strand_id
1 'polypeptide(L)' 'MTYNLYYCDDAERILKGGFETKEQAIQGFHDVCRNEFKFGAYGFDLVEDKNVTRIDYGGNKHWFEIEEVEG' A
#
# COMPACT_ATOMS: atom_id res chain seq x y z
N MET A 1 9.87 2.57 14.62
CA MET A 1 8.70 2.91 13.78
C MET A 1 8.87 2.18 12.48
N THR A 2 7.84 1.48 12.04
CA THR A 2 7.84 0.66 10.83
C THR A 2 6.60 0.95 10.01
N TYR A 3 6.71 0.86 8.70
CA TYR A 3 5.63 1.10 7.75
C TYR A 3 5.23 -0.23 7.13
N ASN A 4 4.04 -0.71 7.46
CA ASN A 4 3.50 -1.94 6.91
C ASN A 4 2.67 -1.64 5.66
N LEU A 5 3.01 -2.28 4.56
CA LEU A 5 2.23 -2.23 3.33
C LEU A 5 1.21 -3.37 3.32
N TYR A 6 -0.05 -3.04 3.13
CA TYR A 6 -1.14 -3.99 2.95
C TYR A 6 -1.77 -3.85 1.58
N TYR A 7 -2.15 -4.98 1.01
CA TYR A 7 -3.13 -5.04 -0.06
C TYR A 7 -4.50 -5.25 0.56
N CYS A 8 -5.47 -4.40 0.19
CA CYS A 8 -6.79 -4.41 0.76
C CYS A 8 -7.85 -4.58 -0.34
N ASP A 9 -8.90 -5.34 0.00
CA ASP A 9 -10.15 -5.37 -0.72
C ASP A 9 -11.35 -5.31 0.25
N ASP A 10 -12.57 -5.45 -0.26
CA ASP A 10 -13.80 -5.40 0.57
C ASP A 10 -13.84 -6.45 1.70
N ALA A 11 -13.05 -7.53 1.61
CA ALA A 11 -13.09 -8.66 2.54
C ALA A 11 -11.74 -8.93 3.25
N GLU A 12 -10.62 -8.57 2.63
CA GLU A 12 -9.29 -8.96 3.08
C GLU A 12 -8.33 -7.77 3.24
N ARG A 13 -7.46 -7.87 4.25
CA ARG A 13 -6.32 -6.97 4.48
C ARG A 13 -5.07 -7.82 4.64
N ILE A 14 -4.23 -7.85 3.61
CA ILE A 14 -3.12 -8.79 3.49
C ILE A 14 -1.80 -8.04 3.59
N LEU A 15 -0.97 -8.38 4.58
CA LEU A 15 0.37 -7.80 4.73
C LEU A 15 1.27 -8.22 3.56
N LYS A 16 1.80 -7.25 2.83
CA LYS A 16 2.72 -7.44 1.70
C LYS A 16 4.17 -7.18 2.06
N GLY A 17 4.43 -6.37 3.08
CA GLY A 17 5.79 -6.12 3.57
C GLY A 17 5.84 -5.12 4.70
N GLY A 18 6.96 -5.10 5.42
CA GLY A 18 7.27 -4.09 6.45
C GLY A 18 8.54 -3.35 6.08
N PHE A 19 8.55 -2.03 6.29
CA PHE A 19 9.59 -1.12 5.83
C PHE A 19 10.01 -0.14 6.92
N GLU A 20 11.21 0.43 6.80
CA GLU A 20 11.73 1.38 7.78
C GLU A 20 11.26 2.82 7.49
N THR A 21 10.92 3.12 6.23
CA THR A 21 10.40 4.44 5.83
C THR A 21 9.15 4.34 4.95
N LYS A 22 8.36 5.43 4.91
CA LYS A 22 7.17 5.55 4.07
C LYS A 22 7.51 5.45 2.58
N GLU A 23 8.64 6.03 2.15
CA GLU A 23 9.10 5.97 0.76
C GLU A 23 9.44 4.54 0.33
N GLN A 24 10.03 3.74 1.23
CA GLN A 24 10.28 2.32 0.97
C GLN A 24 8.97 1.54 0.83
N ALA A 25 7.96 1.85 1.65
CA ALA A 25 6.64 1.24 1.53
C ALA A 25 5.93 1.60 0.20
N ILE A 26 6.07 2.84 -0.29
CA ILE A 26 5.60 3.25 -1.63
C ILE A 26 6.34 2.50 -2.73
N GLN A 27 7.66 2.32 -2.61
CA GLN A 27 8.42 1.50 -3.55
C GLN A 27 7.94 0.04 -3.53
N GLY A 28 7.67 -0.50 -2.34
CA GLY A 28 7.07 -1.82 -2.15
C GLY A 28 5.72 -1.96 -2.85
N PHE A 29 4.87 -0.92 -2.82
CA PHE A 29 3.63 -0.87 -3.59
C PHE A 29 3.88 -1.03 -5.09
N HIS A 30 4.81 -0.26 -5.65
CA HIS A 30 5.18 -0.37 -7.07
C HIS A 30 5.69 -1.78 -7.43
N ASP A 31 6.48 -2.38 -6.55
CA ASP A 31 7.02 -3.72 -6.74
C ASP A 31 5.92 -4.79 -6.69
N VAL A 32 4.98 -4.70 -5.76
CA VAL A 32 3.82 -5.60 -5.67
C VAL A 32 2.94 -5.46 -6.92
N CYS A 33 2.61 -4.24 -7.35
CA CYS A 33 1.84 -4.02 -8.57
C CYS A 33 2.50 -4.62 -9.81
N ARG A 34 3.83 -4.44 -9.94
CA ARG A 34 4.60 -4.97 -11.07
C ARG A 34 4.71 -6.50 -11.02
N ASN A 35 5.06 -7.06 -9.87
CA ASN A 35 5.46 -8.47 -9.76
C ASN A 35 4.28 -9.41 -9.57
N GLU A 36 3.30 -9.02 -8.75
CA GLU A 36 2.14 -9.87 -8.45
C GLU A 36 0.98 -9.60 -9.41
N PHE A 37 0.63 -8.33 -9.60
CA PHE A 37 -0.56 -7.97 -10.37
C PHE A 37 -0.29 -7.67 -11.85
N LYS A 38 0.99 -7.61 -12.25
CA LYS A 38 1.44 -7.40 -13.64
C LYS A 38 0.88 -6.14 -14.31
N PHE A 39 0.61 -5.08 -13.53
CA PHE A 39 0.25 -3.77 -14.06
C PHE A 39 1.16 -2.69 -13.50
N GLY A 40 1.39 -1.64 -14.29
CA GLY A 40 2.12 -0.47 -13.83
C GLY A 40 1.17 0.51 -13.14
N ALA A 41 1.38 0.76 -11.85
CA ALA A 41 0.68 1.79 -11.11
C ALA A 41 1.24 3.18 -11.48
N TYR A 42 0.76 3.74 -12.59
CA TYR A 42 1.21 5.05 -13.10
C TYR A 42 0.31 6.22 -12.68
N GLY A 43 -0.88 5.93 -12.13
CA GLY A 43 -1.77 6.90 -11.52
C GLY A 43 -2.33 6.32 -10.23
N PHE A 44 -2.01 6.96 -9.11
CA PHE A 44 -2.56 6.61 -7.81
C PHE A 44 -2.79 7.87 -6.99
N ASP A 45 -3.83 7.85 -6.18
CA ASP A 45 -4.13 8.89 -5.21
C ASP A 45 -3.75 8.41 -3.81
N LEU A 46 -3.07 9.29 -3.07
CA LEU A 46 -2.73 9.07 -1.67
C LEU A 46 -3.77 9.76 -0.80
N VAL A 47 -4.44 8.98 0.05
CA VAL A 47 -5.38 9.48 1.05
C VAL A 47 -4.83 9.17 2.42
N GLU A 48 -4.39 10.20 3.13
CA GLU A 48 -3.84 10.07 4.48
C GLU A 48 -4.98 10.14 5.51
N ASP A 49 -5.12 9.10 6.35
CA ASP A 49 -5.98 9.07 7.52
C ASP A 49 -5.20 8.58 8.74
N LYS A 50 -4.91 9.50 9.66
CA LYS A 50 -4.15 9.22 10.90
C LYS A 50 -2.81 8.53 10.61
N ASN A 51 -2.65 7.29 11.05
CA ASN A 51 -1.45 6.48 10.87
C ASN A 51 -1.52 5.59 9.62
N VAL A 52 -2.54 5.74 8.77
CA VAL A 52 -2.71 4.96 7.55
C VAL A 52 -2.69 5.88 6.33
N THR A 53 -1.92 5.53 5.31
CA THR A 53 -1.98 6.14 3.98
C THR A 53 -2.58 5.15 3.00
N ARG A 54 -3.79 5.41 2.54
CA ARG A 54 -4.44 4.63 1.49
C ARG A 54 -3.93 5.05 0.11
N ILE A 55 -3.71 4.08 -0.76
CA ILE A 55 -3.26 4.23 -2.14
C ILE A 55 -4.34 3.66 -3.06
N ASP A 56 -5.13 4.53 -3.67
CA ASP A 56 -6.15 4.16 -4.65
C ASP A 56 -5.55 4.19 -6.05
N TYR A 57 -5.60 3.08 -6.78
CA TYR A 57 -4.94 2.94 -8.10
C TYR A 57 -5.91 2.58 -9.24
N GLY A 58 -7.21 2.90 -9.10
CA GLY A 58 -8.15 2.92 -10.23
C GLY A 58 -9.16 1.77 -10.31
N GLY A 59 -9.47 1.09 -9.21
CA GLY A 59 -10.59 0.15 -9.16
C GLY A 59 -11.30 0.19 -7.81
N ASN A 60 -12.62 0.45 -7.81
CA ASN A 60 -13.45 0.67 -6.61
C ASN A 60 -13.44 -0.45 -5.56
N LYS A 61 -12.72 -1.55 -5.79
CA LYS A 61 -12.71 -2.74 -4.91
C LYS A 61 -11.35 -3.09 -4.32
N HIS A 62 -10.27 -2.46 -4.77
CA HIS A 62 -8.92 -2.80 -4.33
C HIS A 62 -8.09 -1.55 -4.14
N TRP A 63 -7.38 -1.48 -3.01
CA TRP A 63 -6.46 -0.40 -2.68
C TRP A 63 -5.27 -0.96 -1.91
N PHE A 64 -4.24 -0.15 -1.71
CA PHE A 64 -3.18 -0.45 -0.75
C PHE A 64 -3.27 0.47 0.45
N GLU A 65 -2.73 0.01 1.57
CA GLU A 65 -2.58 0.81 2.77
C GLU A 65 -1.13 0.76 3.24
N ILE A 66 -0.58 1.91 3.60
CA ILE A 66 0.67 2.00 4.35
C ILE A 66 0.30 2.40 5.77
N GLU A 67 0.47 1.49 6.72
CA GLU A 67 0.22 1.74 8.14
C GLU A 67 1.53 2.02 8.87
N GLU A 68 1.60 3.14 9.56
CA GLU A 68 2.64 3.45 10.52
C GLU A 68 2.37 2.70 11.83
N VAL A 69 3.35 1.90 12.24
CA VAL A 69 3.33 1.07 13.45
C VAL A 69 4.48 1.49 14.35
N GLU A 70 4.16 1.90 15.57
CA GLU A 70 5.15 2.05 16.64
C GLU A 70 5.59 0.66 17.10
N GLY A 71 6.89 0.42 17.06
CA GLY A 71 7.51 -0.83 17.51
C GLY A 71 7.97 -0.74 18.95
#